data_AF-A0A3D4YK96-F1
#
_entry.id   AF-A0A3D4YK96-F1
#
_cell.length_a   1.000
_cell.length_b   1.000
_cell.length_c   1.000
_cell.angle_alpha   90.00
_cell.angle_beta   90.00
_cell.angle_gamma   90.00
#
_symmetry.space_group_name_H-M   'P 1'
#
loop_
_entity.id
_entity.type
_entity.pdbx_description
1 polymer ?
#
loop_
_entity_poly.entity_id
_entity_poly.type
_entity_poly.pdbx_seq_one_letter_code
_entity_poly.pdbx_strand_id
1 'polypeptide(L)'
;MPTIEVSPEIYRRLQAIARPFEEREPNDVIARVLNDLDAVAAPPKNGEVSARGDLVSHVGSIPHGSRLRARYKGREFLATVENGRVVLNGRTYESLSKAAVAVIRSTGSNRPTENGWRFWEVQDPSGRTWHTAEKHKTS
;
A
#
# COMPACT_ATOMS: atom_id res chain seq x y z
N MET A 1 -7.60 -9.96 -34.65
CA MET A 1 -7.03 -9.04 -33.64
C MET A 1 -6.82 -7.70 -34.33
N PRO A 2 -7.39 -6.59 -33.82
CA PRO A 2 -7.13 -5.28 -34.40
C PRO A 2 -5.64 -4.92 -34.23
N THR A 3 -5.07 -4.24 -35.22
CA THR A 3 -3.69 -3.73 -35.15
C THR A 3 -3.74 -2.25 -34.80
N ILE A 4 -2.93 -1.84 -33.83
CA ILE A 4 -2.77 -0.44 -33.43
C ILE A 4 -1.33 -0.03 -33.66
N GLU A 5 -1.12 1.18 -34.18
CA GLU A 5 0.22 1.75 -34.37
C GLU A 5 0.56 2.66 -33.19
N VAL A 6 1.73 2.45 -32.61
CA VAL A 6 2.27 3.27 -31.51
C VAL A 6 3.61 3.84 -31.92
N SER A 7 3.92 5.05 -31.43
CA SER A 7 5.20 5.67 -31.75
C SER A 7 6.38 4.89 -31.13
N PRO A 8 7.58 4.95 -31.73
CA PRO A 8 8.77 4.26 -31.21
C PRO A 8 9.17 4.68 -29.79
N GLU A 9 8.82 5.89 -29.39
CA GLU A 9 9.05 6.37 -28.02
C GLU A 9 8.10 5.71 -27.03
N ILE A 10 6.80 5.64 -27.36
CA ILE A 10 5.80 4.99 -26.52
C ILE A 10 6.11 3.50 -26.37
N TYR A 11 6.51 2.85 -27.46
CA TYR A 11 6.93 1.45 -27.42
C TYR A 11 8.12 1.21 -26.47
N ARG A 12 9.16 2.06 -26.53
CA ARG A 12 10.30 1.98 -25.60
C ARG A 12 9.89 2.20 -24.15
N ARG A 13 8.97 3.13 -23.89
CA ARG A 13 8.43 3.38 -22.55
C ARG A 13 7.66 2.16 -22.03
N LEU A 14 6.83 1.53 -22.87
CA LEU A 14 6.13 0.28 -22.52
C LEU A 14 7.11 -0.84 -22.18
N GLN A 15 8.20 -1.01 -22.95
CA GLN A 15 9.22 -2.00 -22.65
C GLN A 15 9.98 -1.72 -21.34
N ALA A 16 10.27 -0.45 -21.05
CA ALA A 16 11.01 -0.07 -19.84
C ALA A 16 10.23 -0.32 -18.54
N ILE A 17 8.90 -0.26 -18.60
CA ILE A 17 8.02 -0.54 -17.45
C ILE A 17 7.59 -2.01 -17.37
N ALA A 18 7.91 -2.81 -18.39
CA ALA A 18 7.58 -4.22 -18.42
C ALA A 18 8.30 -4.96 -17.28
N ARG A 19 7.58 -5.80 -16.56
CA ARG A 19 8.13 -6.60 -15.47
C ARG A 19 8.75 -7.87 -16.06
N PRO A 20 10.06 -8.09 -15.87
CA PRO A 20 10.69 -9.32 -16.34
C PRO A 20 9.99 -10.54 -15.73
N PHE A 21 9.70 -11.54 -16.54
CA PHE A 21 9.12 -12.85 -16.17
C PHE A 21 7.62 -12.90 -15.83
N GLU A 22 6.95 -11.76 -15.59
CA GLU A 22 5.50 -11.71 -15.32
C GLU A 22 4.67 -11.33 -16.56
N GLU A 23 5.23 -10.52 -17.45
CA GLU A 23 4.51 -9.96 -18.61
C GLU A 23 5.17 -10.50 -19.89
N ARG A 24 4.43 -11.32 -20.65
CA ARG A 24 4.96 -12.05 -21.81
C ARG A 24 4.71 -11.31 -23.12
N GLU A 25 3.66 -10.47 -23.14
CA GLU A 25 3.27 -9.72 -24.33
C GLU A 25 3.06 -8.22 -24.02
N PRO A 26 3.28 -7.31 -24.99
CA PRO A 26 3.00 -5.87 -24.82
C PRO A 26 1.57 -5.57 -24.35
N ASN A 27 0.62 -6.45 -24.69
CA ASN A 27 -0.77 -6.33 -24.28
C ASN A 27 -0.96 -6.51 -22.77
N ASP A 28 -0.14 -7.34 -22.10
CA ASP A 28 -0.18 -7.53 -20.65
C ASP A 28 0.25 -6.25 -19.92
N VAL A 29 1.28 -5.60 -20.45
CA VAL A 29 1.79 -4.32 -19.94
C VAL A 29 0.74 -3.23 -20.08
N ILE A 30 0.11 -3.13 -21.26
CA ILE A 30 -0.96 -2.16 -21.53
C ILE A 30 -2.15 -2.41 -20.61
N ALA A 31 -2.57 -3.67 -20.45
CA ALA A 31 -3.68 -4.02 -19.57
C ALA A 31 -3.38 -3.66 -18.10
N ARG A 32 -2.17 -3.90 -17.60
CA ARG A 32 -1.78 -3.47 -16.25
C ARG A 32 -1.82 -1.96 -16.11
N VAL A 33 -1.24 -1.23 -17.06
CA VAL A 33 -1.20 0.24 -17.00
C VAL A 33 -2.61 0.82 -17.03
N LEU A 34 -3.50 0.29 -17.87
CA LEU A 34 -4.90 0.72 -17.90
C LEU A 34 -5.61 0.40 -16.58
N ASN A 35 -5.43 -0.80 -16.02
CA ASN A 35 -5.99 -1.14 -14.72
C ASN A 35 -5.44 -0.26 -13.58
N ASP A 36 -4.16 0.09 -13.62
CA ASP A 36 -3.54 1.00 -12.65
C ASP A 36 -4.13 2.42 -12.80
N LEU A 37 -4.39 2.88 -14.02
CA LEU A 37 -5.04 4.17 -14.30
C LEU A 37 -6.52 4.17 -13.89
N ASP A 38 -7.25 3.08 -14.15
CA ASP A 38 -8.64 2.90 -13.74
C ASP A 38 -8.76 2.77 -12.22
N ALA A 39 -7.80 2.15 -11.55
CA ALA A 39 -7.74 2.10 -10.09
C ALA A 39 -7.48 3.48 -9.47
N VAL A 40 -6.79 4.37 -10.20
CA VAL A 40 -6.62 5.78 -9.81
C VAL A 40 -7.87 6.61 -10.15
N ALA A 41 -8.64 6.25 -11.17
CA ALA A 41 -9.82 6.98 -11.65
C ALA A 41 -11.17 6.50 -11.06
N ALA A 42 -11.24 5.29 -10.49
CA ALA A 42 -12.48 4.75 -9.95
C ALA A 42 -12.84 5.35 -8.57
N PRO A 43 -14.07 5.87 -8.38
CA PRO A 43 -14.56 6.14 -7.02
C PRO A 43 -14.69 4.81 -6.26
N PRO A 44 -14.28 4.74 -4.97
CA PRO A 44 -14.22 3.48 -4.24
C PRO A 44 -15.63 2.91 -4.06
N LYS A 45 -15.88 1.74 -4.68
CA LYS A 45 -17.13 0.99 -4.54
C LYS A 45 -17.15 0.21 -3.23
N ASN A 46 -17.88 0.81 -2.27
CA ASN A 46 -18.64 0.28 -1.13
C ASN A 46 -18.14 -0.92 -0.31
N GLY A 47 -18.01 -0.64 0.98
CA GLY A 47 -18.09 -1.57 2.10
C GLY A 47 -18.05 -0.80 3.43
N GLU A 48 -19.16 -0.11 3.75
CA GLU A 48 -19.47 0.64 4.97
C GLU A 48 -18.71 1.95 5.22
N VAL A 49 -19.51 2.99 5.49
CA VAL A 49 -19.07 4.34 5.85
C VAL A 49 -18.38 4.25 7.21
N SER A 50 -17.07 3.98 7.21
CA SER A 50 -16.27 4.02 8.43
C SER A 50 -16.23 5.46 8.92
N ALA A 51 -16.61 5.67 10.18
CA ALA A 51 -16.64 6.98 10.81
C ALA A 51 -15.30 7.70 10.61
N ARG A 52 -15.29 8.71 9.74
CA ARG A 52 -14.22 9.73 9.60
C ARG A 52 -12.82 9.24 9.18
N GLY A 53 -12.70 8.23 8.33
CA GLY A 53 -11.44 7.97 7.60
C GLY A 53 -10.46 7.03 8.31
N ASP A 54 -10.99 6.05 9.04
CA ASP A 54 -10.24 4.95 9.64
C ASP A 54 -9.67 3.98 8.59
N LEU A 55 -8.54 3.35 8.90
CA LEU A 55 -7.97 2.27 8.10
C LEU A 55 -8.72 0.97 8.43
N VAL A 56 -9.53 0.48 7.50
CA VAL A 56 -10.36 -0.72 7.68
C VAL A 56 -9.79 -1.91 6.90
N SER A 57 -9.88 -3.09 7.49
CA SER A 57 -9.63 -4.36 6.82
C SER A 57 -10.63 -5.42 7.30
N HIS A 58 -10.69 -6.55 6.60
CA HIS A 58 -11.50 -7.70 7.02
C HIS A 58 -11.22 -8.21 8.43
N VAL A 59 -10.04 -7.93 8.99
CA VAL A 59 -9.61 -8.45 10.30
C VAL A 59 -9.64 -7.41 11.41
N GLY A 60 -9.98 -6.14 11.13
CA GLY A 60 -9.93 -5.07 12.13
C GLY A 60 -9.81 -3.67 11.53
N SER A 61 -9.85 -2.65 12.39
CA SER A 61 -9.77 -1.24 11.99
C SER A 61 -8.85 -0.42 12.89
N ILE A 62 -8.10 0.52 12.30
CA ILE A 62 -7.28 1.49 13.05
C ILE A 62 -7.84 2.89 12.84
N PRO A 63 -8.09 3.65 13.92
CA PRO A 63 -8.68 4.98 13.82
C PRO A 63 -7.87 5.97 12.97
N HIS A 64 -8.57 6.89 12.32
CA HIS A 64 -7.99 8.06 11.71
C HIS A 64 -7.16 8.88 12.71
N GLY A 65 -6.02 9.42 12.27
CA GLY A 65 -5.10 10.19 13.10
C GLY A 65 -4.21 9.33 14.00
N SER A 66 -4.40 8.00 14.04
CA SER A 66 -3.50 7.12 14.78
C SER A 66 -2.08 7.21 14.24
N ARG A 67 -1.11 7.34 15.15
CA ARG A 67 0.32 7.25 14.83
C ARG A 67 0.75 5.79 14.83
N LEU A 68 1.49 5.42 13.80
CA LEU A 68 2.05 4.10 13.60
C LEU A 68 3.57 4.15 13.72
N ARG A 69 4.16 3.12 14.30
CA ARG A 69 5.60 2.94 14.41
C ARG A 69 5.99 1.52 14.02
N ALA A 70 7.10 1.39 13.31
CA ALA A 70 7.75 0.11 13.11
C ALA A 70 9.25 0.23 13.39
N ARG A 71 9.82 -0.82 13.96
CA ARG A 71 11.28 -0.94 14.15
C ARG A 71 11.78 -2.08 13.29
N TYR A 72 12.64 -1.75 12.34
CA TYR A 72 13.17 -2.73 11.39
C TYR A 72 14.65 -2.46 11.12
N LYS A 73 15.49 -3.49 11.30
CA LYS A 73 16.96 -3.40 11.18
C LYS A 73 17.57 -2.22 11.96
N GLY A 74 17.15 -2.02 13.20
CA GLY A 74 17.65 -0.94 14.07
C GLY A 74 17.19 0.47 13.66
N ARG A 75 16.33 0.61 12.65
CA ARG A 75 15.76 1.88 12.22
C ARG A 75 14.30 1.95 12.65
N GLU A 76 13.88 3.16 13.02
CA GLU A 76 12.50 3.46 13.36
C GLU A 76 11.81 4.14 12.17
N PHE A 77 10.59 3.70 11.87
CA PHE A 77 9.76 4.23 10.79
C PHE A 77 8.45 4.69 11.39
N LEU A 78 8.09 5.95 11.14
CA LEU A 78 6.87 6.56 11.62
C LEU A 78 5.88 6.73 10.47
N ALA A 79 4.62 6.42 10.73
CA ALA A 79 3.53 6.59 9.79
C ALA A 79 2.27 7.09 10.52
N THR A 80 1.27 7.48 9.75
CA THR A 80 0.00 8.00 10.28
C THR A 80 -1.16 7.42 9.50
N VAL A 81 -2.29 7.18 10.15
CA VAL A 81 -3.51 6.80 9.44
C VAL A 81 -4.25 8.07 9.02
N GLU A 82 -4.39 8.29 7.73
CA GLU A 82 -5.12 9.42 7.17
C GLU A 82 -6.03 8.94 6.04
N ASN A 83 -7.31 9.32 6.08
CA ASN A 83 -8.31 9.00 5.05
C ASN A 83 -8.32 7.50 4.66
N GLY A 84 -8.26 6.62 5.66
CA GLY A 84 -8.25 5.18 5.49
C GLY A 84 -6.98 4.62 4.87
N ARG A 85 -5.88 5.38 4.89
CA ARG A 85 -4.58 5.00 4.33
C ARG A 85 -3.46 5.19 5.34
N VAL A 86 -2.41 4.40 5.20
CA VAL A 86 -1.17 4.57 5.95
C VAL A 86 -0.29 5.55 5.19
N VAL A 87 0.04 6.68 5.81
CA VAL A 87 0.94 7.70 5.29
C VAL A 87 2.32 7.47 5.89
N LEU A 88 3.29 7.10 5.06
CA LEU A 88 4.67 6.86 5.45
C LEU A 88 5.58 7.67 4.52
N ASN A 89 6.35 8.61 5.09
CA ASN A 89 7.25 9.50 4.35
C ASN A 89 6.54 10.22 3.17
N GLY A 90 5.30 10.69 3.39
CA GLY A 90 4.50 11.38 2.37
C GLY A 90 3.91 10.47 1.29
N ARG A 91 4.15 9.15 1.34
CA ARG A 91 3.52 8.16 0.45
C ARG A 91 2.36 7.50 1.16
N THR A 92 1.26 7.30 0.45
CA THR A 92 0.06 6.65 1.00
C THR A 92 0.00 5.19 0.59
N TYR A 93 -0.45 4.34 1.51
CA TYR A 93 -0.59 2.90 1.31
C TYR A 93 -1.97 2.45 1.77
N GLU A 94 -2.58 1.55 1.03
CA GLU A 94 -3.95 1.09 1.26
C GLU A 94 -4.06 0.06 2.39
N SER A 95 -2.92 -0.42 2.89
CA SER A 95 -2.90 -1.40 3.99
C SER A 95 -1.59 -1.35 4.76
N LEU A 96 -1.66 -1.81 6.01
CA LEU A 96 -0.48 -2.00 6.87
C LEU A 96 0.58 -2.89 6.21
N SER A 97 0.15 -3.93 5.50
CA SER A 97 1.07 -4.86 4.83
C SER A 97 1.81 -4.20 3.66
N LYS A 98 1.11 -3.41 2.82
CA LYS A 98 1.76 -2.64 1.74
C LYS A 98 2.77 -1.62 2.31
N ALA A 99 2.40 -0.93 3.40
CA ALA A 99 3.31 0.00 4.08
C ALA A 99 4.53 -0.72 4.70
N ALA A 100 4.33 -1.90 5.31
CA ALA A 100 5.42 -2.70 5.89
C ALA A 100 6.40 -3.19 4.80
N VAL A 101 5.89 -3.67 3.67
CA VAL A 101 6.72 -4.05 2.51
C VAL A 101 7.53 -2.85 2.00
N ALA A 102 6.95 -1.65 1.97
CA ALA A 102 7.68 -0.45 1.58
C ALA A 102 8.83 -0.12 2.54
N VAL A 103 8.63 -0.25 3.86
CA VAL A 103 9.70 -0.13 4.85
C VAL A 103 10.81 -1.15 4.58
N ILE A 104 10.45 -2.42 4.43
CA ILE A 104 11.41 -3.50 4.20
C ILE A 104 12.23 -3.26 2.93
N ARG A 105 11.58 -2.89 1.83
CA ARG A 105 12.22 -2.52 0.56
C ARG A 105 13.16 -1.34 0.69
N SER A 106 12.82 -0.34 1.51
CA SER A 106 13.70 0.81 1.79
C SER A 106 15.01 0.44 2.51
N THR A 107 15.11 -0.78 3.03
CA THR A 107 16.34 -1.31 3.68
C THR A 107 17.10 -2.32 2.81
N GLY A 108 16.78 -2.38 1.51
CA GLY A 108 17.44 -3.26 0.54
C GLY A 108 16.98 -4.72 0.58
N SER A 109 15.85 -5.04 1.22
CA SER A 109 15.27 -6.39 1.21
C SER A 109 14.18 -6.51 0.16
N ASN A 110 14.15 -7.64 -0.55
CA ASN A 110 13.17 -7.92 -1.62
C ASN A 110 11.96 -8.74 -1.15
N ARG A 111 11.62 -8.69 0.14
CA ARG A 111 10.47 -9.44 0.67
C ARG A 111 9.17 -8.95 -0.01
N PRO A 112 8.38 -9.84 -0.64
CA PRO A 112 7.18 -9.42 -1.37
C PRO A 112 5.98 -9.20 -0.45
N THR A 113 5.96 -9.82 0.73
CA THR A 113 4.84 -9.80 1.67
C THR A 113 5.33 -9.66 3.12
N GLU A 114 4.51 -9.06 3.97
CA GLU A 114 4.76 -8.94 5.41
C GLU A 114 3.44 -8.92 6.18
N ASN A 115 3.44 -9.40 7.41
CA ASN A 115 2.28 -9.27 8.29
C ASN A 115 2.23 -7.86 8.89
N GLY A 116 1.53 -6.95 8.20
CA GLY A 116 1.39 -5.55 8.63
C GLY A 116 0.87 -5.38 10.05
N TRP A 117 -0.05 -6.23 10.51
CA TRP A 117 -0.63 -6.12 11.85
C TRP A 117 0.38 -6.41 12.97
N ARG A 118 1.36 -7.29 12.71
CA ARG A 118 2.47 -7.60 13.64
C ARG A 118 3.64 -6.65 13.50
N PHE A 119 3.81 -6.09 12.31
CA PHE A 119 4.93 -5.20 11.97
C PHE A 119 4.77 -3.81 12.58
N TRP A 120 3.54 -3.30 12.61
CA TRP A 120 3.23 -1.97 13.10
C TRP A 120 2.76 -1.99 14.56
N GLU A 121 3.21 -0.97 15.29
CA GLU A 121 2.68 -0.57 16.58
C GLU A 121 1.82 0.68 16.41
N VAL A 122 0.72 0.77 17.14
CA VAL A 122 -0.18 1.92 17.22
C VAL A 122 0.08 2.65 18.54
N GLN A 123 0.16 3.98 18.48
CA GLN A 123 0.24 4.80 19.68
C GLN A 123 -1.14 4.90 20.34
N ASP A 124 -1.20 4.68 21.65
CA ASP A 124 -2.40 4.92 22.45
C ASP A 124 -2.84 6.40 22.38
N PRO A 125 -4.14 6.72 22.51
CA PRO A 125 -4.62 8.10 22.51
C PRO A 125 -3.94 9.03 23.52
N SER A 126 -3.44 8.51 24.65
CA SER A 126 -2.66 9.27 25.64
C SER A 126 -1.24 9.63 25.16
N GLY A 127 -0.78 9.08 24.05
CA GLY A 127 0.56 9.29 23.48
C GLY A 127 1.70 8.56 24.21
N ARG A 128 1.41 7.87 25.32
CA ARG A 128 2.45 7.34 26.23
C ARG A 128 2.95 5.94 25.89
N THR A 129 2.12 5.13 25.24
CA THR A 129 2.42 3.72 25.01
C THR A 129 2.19 3.33 23.57
N TRP A 130 2.96 2.35 23.11
CA TRP A 130 2.86 1.75 21.80
C TRP A 130 2.44 0.30 21.98
N HIS A 131 1.50 -0.16 21.17
CA HIS A 131 1.02 -1.53 21.20
C HIS A 131 0.93 -2.09 19.79
N THR A 132 1.16 -3.38 19.61
CA THR A 132 1.02 -4.03 18.31
C THR A 132 -0.37 -3.77 17.72
N ALA A 133 -0.43 -3.44 16.42
CA ALA A 133 -1.68 -3.18 15.72
C ALA A 133 -2.66 -4.37 15.79
N GLU A 134 -2.19 -5.59 16.02
CA GLU A 134 -3.03 -6.76 16.27
C GLU A 134 -4.09 -6.56 17.37
N LYS A 135 -3.87 -5.67 18.34
CA LYS A 135 -4.90 -5.36 19.37
C LYS A 135 -6.17 -4.74 18.79
N HIS A 136 -6.11 -4.22 17.57
CA HIS A 136 -7.23 -3.63 16.85
C HIS A 136 -7.94 -4.62 15.92
N LYS A 137 -7.57 -5.92 15.98
CA LYS A 137 -8.31 -6.95 15.28
C LYS A 137 -9.66 -7.19 15.95
N THR A 138 -10.70 -7.32 15.15
CA THR A 138 -12.02 -7.74 15.64
C THR A 138 -11.99 -9.26 15.81
N SER A 139 -12.23 -9.76 17.03
CA SER A 139 -12.31 -11.20 17.33
C SER A 139 -13.50 -11.88 16.68
#